data_AF-A0A2E4QIU5-F1
#
_entry.id   AF-A0A2E4QIU5-F1
#
_cell.length_a   1.000
_cell.length_b   1.000
_cell.length_c   1.000
_cell.angle_alpha   90.00
_cell.angle_beta   90.00
_cell.angle_gamma   90.00
#
_symmetry.space_group_name_H-M   'P 1'
#
loop_
_entity.id
_entity.type
_entity.pdbx_description
1 polymer ?
#
loop_
_entity_poly.entity_id
_entity_poly.type
_entity_poly.pdbx_seq_one_letter_code
_entity_poly.pdbx_strand_id
1 'polypeptide(L)'
;MLTSISIPSLSACDAGGRIVKQGLDNGDGGGFAQSGVLESGEVDYTTTFCNNYSIKLTKDINPDGPDIQANQKEAIGDTLYFAADGFDGIELWKTDGTSEGTVLVKDINDNIDWENGDSTPSWLTSVGNTLYFQADDGTNGIELWKSDGTANGTVMVKNINSGDAHSFCYSFTAVGNTLYFSASDGSTGHELWKSDGTATGTVMVKDIRSGSSGSYPSSLTAVGNTLYFQANDGTNGYELWKSDGTATGTVMVKDIYPGTLSSYPDYLTAVGNTLYFQAAGGDGIELWKSDGTEVGTVMVKDIYPGVGSSDPRYITAVGNTVYFKAGSSLNGYELWKSDGTASGTKMVKDINTGSSDSSPAFLTVLGNTLYFKADDGIHGSELWKSDGTEVGTVMVKDINSGSSASTIYTGGSSLVKFDNMLYFSATDGIHGMELWKSDGTASGTVMVEDYFPGGSGEAFVLMPPTQNILYFKLDNHLHMLGIEQEITFS
;
A
#
# COMPACT_ATOMS: atom_id res chain seq x y z
N MET A 1 5.37 37.38 -39.89
CA MET A 1 5.68 36.09 -39.25
C MET A 1 4.88 36.01 -37.98
N LEU A 2 4.04 34.98 -37.85
CA LEU A 2 3.24 34.70 -36.67
C LEU A 2 3.76 33.45 -35.96
N THR A 3 3.41 33.31 -34.68
CA THR A 3 3.72 32.13 -33.88
C THR A 3 2.46 31.70 -33.15
N SER A 4 2.14 30.40 -33.19
CA SER A 4 1.09 29.82 -32.36
C SER A 4 1.66 28.71 -31.48
N ILE A 5 1.11 28.59 -30.27
CA ILE A 5 1.54 27.63 -29.26
C ILE A 5 0.33 26.81 -28.84
N SER A 6 0.47 25.48 -28.88
CA SER A 6 -0.55 24.56 -28.40
C SER A 6 0.07 23.44 -27.57
N ILE A 7 -0.79 22.67 -26.89
CA ILE A 7 -0.39 21.51 -26.10
C ILE A 7 -0.48 20.26 -27.00
N PRO A 8 0.56 19.41 -27.06
CA PRO A 8 0.52 18.13 -27.77
C PRO A 8 -0.42 17.13 -27.07
N SER A 9 -0.89 16.12 -27.80
CA SER A 9 -1.64 15.02 -27.18
C SER A 9 -0.74 14.21 -26.25
N LEU A 10 -1.31 13.66 -25.17
CA LEU A 10 -0.57 12.82 -24.22
C LEU A 10 0.08 11.61 -24.88
N SER A 11 -0.52 11.06 -25.94
CA SER A 11 0.06 9.96 -26.74
C SER A 11 1.34 10.33 -27.50
N ALA A 12 1.69 11.62 -27.57
CA ALA A 12 2.89 12.13 -28.24
C ALA A 12 3.95 12.62 -27.25
N CYS A 13 3.54 13.11 -26.07
CA CYS A 13 4.45 13.52 -25.00
C CYS A 13 3.87 13.13 -23.62
N ASP A 14 4.41 12.08 -23.03
CA ASP A 14 3.85 11.44 -21.83
C ASP A 14 3.94 12.32 -20.56
N ALA A 15 4.87 13.29 -20.53
CA ALA A 15 5.02 14.28 -19.46
C ALA A 15 4.63 15.70 -19.92
N GLY A 16 3.81 15.80 -20.98
CA GLY A 16 3.38 17.06 -21.58
C GLY A 16 4.42 17.68 -22.50
N GLY A 17 4.11 18.86 -23.04
CA GLY A 17 4.97 19.48 -24.04
C GLY A 17 4.40 20.76 -24.64
N ARG A 18 5.03 21.25 -25.71
CA ARG A 18 4.54 22.38 -26.51
C ARG A 18 4.72 22.09 -27.99
N ILE A 19 3.68 22.35 -28.77
CA ILE A 19 3.81 22.48 -30.22
C ILE A 19 3.94 23.96 -30.51
N VAL A 20 5.03 24.35 -31.15
CA VAL A 20 5.27 25.71 -31.63
C VAL A 20 5.20 25.69 -33.15
N LYS A 21 4.25 26.46 -33.70
CA LYS A 21 4.12 26.64 -35.15
C LYS A 21 4.54 28.05 -35.52
N GLN A 22 5.34 28.18 -36.57
CA GLN A 22 5.78 29.46 -37.11
C GLN A 22 5.50 29.52 -38.61
N GLY A 23 5.12 30.70 -39.09
CA GLY A 23 4.93 30.92 -40.52
C GLY A 23 4.60 32.35 -40.88
N LEU A 24 4.40 32.61 -42.17
CA LEU A 24 4.00 33.91 -42.69
C LEU A 24 2.48 33.93 -42.92
N ASP A 25 1.79 34.91 -42.34
CA ASP A 25 0.37 35.22 -42.60
C ASP A 25 0.24 35.87 -43.99
N ASN A 26 0.42 35.05 -45.03
CA ASN A 26 0.57 35.45 -46.43
C ASN A 26 -0.51 34.86 -47.35
N GLY A 27 -1.46 34.09 -46.80
CA GLY A 27 -2.55 33.45 -47.52
C GLY A 27 -2.18 32.13 -48.21
N ASP A 28 -1.03 31.54 -47.90
CA ASP A 28 -0.63 30.26 -48.46
C ASP A 28 -1.58 29.12 -48.03
N GLY A 29 -1.69 28.09 -48.86
CA GLY A 29 -2.54 26.93 -48.61
C GLY A 29 -4.04 27.23 -48.48
N GLY A 30 -4.49 28.38 -48.97
CA GLY A 30 -5.91 28.78 -49.00
C GLY A 30 -6.34 29.66 -47.82
N GLY A 31 -5.39 30.19 -47.04
CA GLY A 31 -5.67 31.08 -45.92
C GLY A 31 -5.88 32.55 -46.28
N PHE A 32 -6.20 33.37 -45.28
CA PHE A 32 -6.39 34.82 -45.44
C PHE A 32 -5.16 35.62 -45.00
N ALA A 33 -4.46 36.21 -45.97
CA ALA A 33 -3.30 37.06 -45.70
C ALA A 33 -3.62 38.26 -44.80
N GLN A 34 -2.72 38.54 -43.85
CA GLN A 34 -2.79 39.62 -42.86
C GLN A 34 -4.00 39.53 -41.92
N SER A 35 -4.51 38.32 -41.67
CA SER A 35 -5.62 38.08 -40.75
C SER A 35 -5.23 38.20 -39.27
N GLY A 36 -3.93 38.13 -38.96
CA GLY A 36 -3.40 38.06 -37.60
C GLY A 36 -3.53 36.68 -36.95
N VAL A 37 -4.00 35.66 -37.70
CA VAL A 37 -4.13 34.27 -37.25
C VAL A 37 -3.28 33.39 -38.16
N LEU A 38 -2.47 32.50 -37.58
CA LEU A 38 -1.66 31.56 -38.35
C LEU A 38 -2.54 30.35 -38.73
N GLU A 39 -3.01 30.30 -39.97
CA GLU A 39 -3.86 29.23 -40.49
C GLU A 39 -3.04 28.01 -40.95
N SER A 40 -3.66 26.84 -41.09
CA SER A 40 -2.92 25.58 -41.32
C SER A 40 -2.09 25.56 -42.62
N GLY A 41 -2.52 26.31 -43.63
CA GLY A 41 -1.83 26.44 -44.91
C GLY A 41 -0.62 27.38 -44.89
N GLU A 42 -0.49 28.18 -43.83
CA GLU A 42 0.52 29.25 -43.67
C GLU A 42 1.67 28.85 -42.73
N VAL A 43 1.63 27.62 -42.20
CA VAL A 43 2.65 27.10 -41.27
C VAL A 43 3.86 26.62 -42.04
N ASP A 44 4.99 27.32 -41.89
CA ASP A 44 6.27 26.98 -42.52
C ASP A 44 7.07 25.96 -41.68
N TYR A 45 7.00 26.08 -40.36
CA TYR A 45 7.74 25.24 -39.41
C TYR A 45 6.85 24.82 -38.24
N THR A 46 6.93 23.55 -37.87
CA THR A 46 6.36 23.02 -36.63
C THR A 46 7.49 22.38 -35.84
N THR A 47 7.62 22.76 -34.58
CA THR A 47 8.53 22.12 -33.62
C THR A 47 7.71 21.59 -32.48
N THR A 48 7.89 20.31 -32.16
CA THR A 48 7.28 19.71 -30.98
C THR A 48 8.35 19.52 -29.90
N PHE A 49 8.11 20.13 -28.74
CA PHE A 49 8.84 19.89 -27.51
C PHE A 49 8.06 18.86 -26.71
N CYS A 50 8.61 17.65 -26.59
CA CYS A 50 8.02 16.64 -25.74
C CYS A 50 8.86 16.45 -24.49
N ASN A 51 8.24 16.61 -23.33
CA ASN A 51 8.77 16.02 -22.12
C ASN A 51 8.29 14.57 -22.12
N ASN A 52 9.23 13.64 -22.14
CA ASN A 52 8.95 12.23 -21.96
C ASN A 52 9.58 11.81 -20.64
N TYR A 53 8.85 10.99 -19.89
CA TYR A 53 9.47 10.23 -18.82
C TYR A 53 10.17 9.05 -19.47
N SER A 54 11.49 9.09 -19.56
CA SER A 54 12.23 7.88 -19.87
C SER A 54 12.36 7.09 -18.58
N ILE A 55 11.62 6.01 -18.52
CA ILE A 55 11.78 4.99 -17.51
C ILE A 55 13.04 4.21 -17.88
N LYS A 56 14.13 4.43 -17.16
CA LYS A 56 15.34 3.61 -17.27
C LYS A 56 15.50 2.83 -15.97
N LEU A 57 15.70 1.52 -16.09
CA LEU A 57 16.25 0.72 -14.99
C LEU A 57 17.60 1.34 -14.61
N THR A 58 17.62 2.07 -13.50
CA THR A 58 18.72 3.02 -13.27
C THR A 58 19.96 2.35 -12.70
N LYS A 59 19.82 1.20 -12.01
CA LYS A 59 20.93 0.32 -11.61
C LYS A 59 20.40 -0.85 -10.78
N ASP A 60 21.15 -1.95 -10.76
CA ASP A 60 21.21 -2.81 -9.58
C ASP A 60 22.03 -2.07 -8.51
N ILE A 61 21.40 -1.76 -7.38
CA ILE A 61 22.06 -1.07 -6.25
C ILE A 61 22.58 -2.05 -5.20
N ASN A 62 22.40 -3.36 -5.39
CA ASN A 62 22.95 -4.41 -4.55
C ASN A 62 23.39 -5.68 -5.35
N PRO A 63 24.35 -5.58 -6.30
CA PRO A 63 24.71 -6.69 -7.21
C PRO A 63 25.43 -7.86 -6.55
N ASP A 64 26.03 -7.64 -5.39
CA ASP A 64 26.79 -8.66 -4.67
C ASP A 64 26.13 -9.03 -3.31
N GLY A 65 25.03 -8.37 -2.95
CA GLY A 65 24.43 -8.52 -1.62
C GLY A 65 23.28 -9.54 -1.60
N PRO A 66 23.06 -10.20 -0.46
CA PRO A 66 21.99 -11.18 -0.34
C PRO A 66 20.58 -10.57 -0.19
N ASP A 67 19.62 -11.49 -0.16
CA ASP A 67 18.19 -11.36 -0.37
C ASP A 67 17.52 -10.22 0.44
N ILE A 68 16.87 -9.28 -0.27
CA ILE A 68 15.98 -8.30 0.37
C ILE A 68 14.67 -8.98 0.77
N GLN A 69 14.39 -8.94 2.07
CA GLN A 69 13.07 -9.29 2.59
C GLN A 69 12.09 -8.16 2.28
N ALA A 70 11.50 -8.24 1.09
CA ALA A 70 10.69 -7.17 0.51
C ALA A 70 9.33 -6.91 1.20
N ASN A 71 9.05 -7.60 2.31
CA ASN A 71 7.94 -7.32 3.23
C ASN A 71 8.30 -6.28 4.31
N GLN A 72 9.59 -5.99 4.55
CA GLN A 72 10.05 -5.08 5.61
C GLN A 72 10.70 -3.83 5.00
N LYS A 73 9.92 -2.77 4.81
CA LYS A 73 10.38 -1.55 4.13
C LYS A 73 9.58 -0.32 4.57
N GLU A 74 10.24 0.82 4.65
CA GLU A 74 9.61 2.11 4.98
C GLU A 74 10.40 3.26 4.36
N ALA A 75 9.70 4.21 3.73
CA ALA A 75 10.33 5.40 3.16
C ALA A 75 10.21 6.59 4.13
N ILE A 76 11.32 7.30 4.36
CA ILE A 76 11.36 8.55 5.14
C ILE A 76 12.07 9.61 4.29
N GLY A 77 11.28 10.54 3.75
CA GLY A 77 11.79 11.51 2.77
C GLY A 77 12.28 10.80 1.50
N ASP A 78 13.54 11.05 1.13
CA ASP A 78 14.17 10.44 -0.05
C ASP A 78 14.92 9.14 0.25
N THR A 79 14.92 8.70 1.51
CA THR A 79 15.60 7.48 1.95
C THR A 79 14.62 6.34 2.11
N LEU A 80 14.91 5.19 1.50
CA LEU A 80 14.23 3.93 1.74
C LEU A 80 15.01 3.12 2.77
N TYR A 81 14.33 2.67 3.82
CA TYR A 81 14.84 1.73 4.81
C TYR A 81 14.25 0.36 4.56
N PHE A 82 15.07 -0.68 4.73
CA PHE A 82 14.67 -2.07 4.50
C PHE A 82 15.55 -3.04 5.28
N ALA A 83 15.04 -4.24 5.51
CA ALA A 83 15.86 -5.35 6.01
C ALA A 83 16.50 -6.10 4.82
N ALA A 84 17.80 -6.33 4.90
CA ALA A 84 18.53 -7.11 3.91
C ALA A 84 19.59 -7.96 4.57
N ASP A 85 19.75 -9.17 4.05
CA ASP A 85 20.86 -10.05 4.38
C ASP A 85 22.15 -9.44 3.82
N GLY A 86 23.24 -9.49 4.60
CA GLY A 86 24.56 -8.97 4.27
C GLY A 86 25.68 -9.93 4.69
N PHE A 87 26.92 -9.44 4.81
CA PHE A 87 28.00 -10.23 5.40
C PHE A 87 27.80 -10.52 6.89
N ASP A 88 27.03 -9.66 7.55
CA ASP A 88 26.74 -9.65 8.98
C ASP A 88 25.34 -10.22 9.27
N GLY A 89 24.71 -10.90 8.31
CA GLY A 89 23.34 -11.41 8.43
C GLY A 89 22.26 -10.39 8.05
N ILE A 90 21.00 -10.66 8.42
CA ILE A 90 19.84 -9.81 8.11
C ILE A 90 19.80 -8.59 9.03
N GLU A 91 20.21 -7.46 8.48
CA GLU A 91 20.39 -6.20 9.19
C GLU A 91 19.54 -5.04 8.63
N LEU A 92 19.59 -3.89 9.29
CA LEU A 92 18.92 -2.68 8.83
C LEU A 92 19.78 -1.95 7.81
N TRP A 93 19.26 -1.79 6.60
CA TRP A 93 19.88 -1.06 5.50
C TRP A 93 19.09 0.19 5.13
N LYS A 94 19.78 1.11 4.47
CA LYS A 94 19.14 2.27 3.83
C LYS A 94 19.71 2.52 2.45
N THR A 95 18.93 3.21 1.62
CA THR A 95 19.38 3.72 0.33
C THR A 95 18.76 5.08 0.02
N ASP A 96 19.53 5.94 -0.65
CA ASP A 96 19.05 7.16 -1.31
C ASP A 96 18.84 6.97 -2.83
N GLY A 97 18.97 5.72 -3.30
CA GLY A 97 18.95 5.38 -4.72
C GLY A 97 20.32 5.36 -5.38
N THR A 98 21.42 5.60 -4.69
CA THR A 98 22.77 5.46 -5.25
C THR A 98 23.48 4.23 -4.66
N SER A 99 24.43 3.65 -5.41
CA SER A 99 25.26 2.57 -4.87
C SER A 99 26.06 3.04 -3.64
N GLU A 100 26.54 4.29 -3.66
CA GLU A 100 27.29 4.89 -2.55
C GLU A 100 26.42 5.19 -1.32
N GLY A 101 25.15 5.55 -1.52
CA GLY A 101 24.18 5.80 -0.46
C GLY A 101 23.43 4.55 0.01
N THR A 102 23.65 3.40 -0.63
CA THR A 102 23.13 2.10 -0.21
C THR A 102 24.11 1.48 0.79
N VAL A 103 23.76 1.60 2.07
CA VAL A 103 24.68 1.23 3.16
C VAL A 103 23.94 0.56 4.30
N LEU A 104 24.65 -0.34 4.97
CA LEU A 104 24.29 -0.86 6.28
C LEU A 104 24.13 0.33 7.24
N VAL A 105 22.97 0.43 7.90
CA VAL A 105 22.75 1.45 8.92
C VAL A 105 23.51 1.09 10.18
N LYS A 106 23.38 -0.17 10.61
CA LYS A 106 24.04 -0.75 11.77
C LYS A 106 23.93 -2.27 11.70
N ASP A 107 25.04 -2.94 11.99
CA ASP A 107 25.07 -4.33 12.47
C ASP A 107 24.62 -4.32 13.93
N ILE A 108 23.39 -4.75 14.19
CA ILE A 108 22.78 -4.69 15.51
C ILE A 108 23.19 -5.91 16.36
N ASN A 109 23.30 -7.09 15.75
CA ASN A 109 23.78 -8.32 16.38
C ASN A 109 25.20 -8.64 15.86
N ASP A 110 26.20 -8.10 16.56
CA ASP A 110 27.62 -8.17 16.18
C ASP A 110 28.28 -9.55 16.42
N ASN A 111 27.47 -10.62 16.52
CA ASN A 111 27.96 -11.97 16.73
C ASN A 111 28.64 -12.51 15.46
N ILE A 112 29.94 -12.79 15.59
CA ILE A 112 30.83 -13.22 14.50
C ILE A 112 30.50 -14.62 13.97
N ASP A 113 29.67 -15.40 14.67
CA ASP A 113 29.22 -16.69 14.17
C ASP A 113 28.14 -16.48 13.09
N TRP A 114 28.53 -16.54 11.80
CA TRP A 114 27.69 -16.39 10.59
C TRP A 114 26.34 -17.16 10.56
N GLU A 115 26.11 -18.11 11.46
CA GLU A 115 24.85 -18.83 11.58
C GLU A 115 23.86 -18.18 12.57
N ASN A 116 24.27 -17.16 13.34
CA ASN A 116 23.49 -16.50 14.40
C ASN A 116 23.70 -14.97 14.51
N GLY A 117 24.15 -14.31 13.43
CA GLY A 117 24.36 -12.86 13.36
C GLY A 117 23.11 -12.04 13.00
N ASP A 118 22.00 -12.67 12.63
CA ASP A 118 20.83 -11.92 12.15
C ASP A 118 20.14 -11.10 13.26
N SER A 119 19.89 -9.82 12.99
CA SER A 119 18.98 -9.00 13.81
C SER A 119 17.51 -9.06 13.38
N THR A 120 17.23 -9.47 12.14
CA THR A 120 15.89 -9.58 11.55
C THR A 120 14.96 -8.35 11.73
N PRO A 121 15.41 -7.11 11.38
CA PRO A 121 14.57 -5.93 11.52
C PRO A 121 13.20 -6.08 10.85
N SER A 122 12.14 -5.81 11.59
CA SER A 122 10.78 -5.94 11.08
C SER A 122 9.81 -4.94 11.70
N TRP A 123 8.63 -4.79 11.10
CA TRP A 123 7.62 -3.77 11.43
C TRP A 123 8.14 -2.34 11.27
N LEU A 124 9.00 -2.10 10.28
CA LEU A 124 9.54 -0.78 9.96
C LEU A 124 8.40 0.23 9.79
N THR A 125 8.37 1.23 10.68
CA THR A 125 7.32 2.24 10.75
C THR A 125 7.94 3.59 11.07
N SER A 126 7.63 4.61 10.28
CA SER A 126 8.09 5.97 10.55
C SER A 126 7.16 6.69 11.56
N VAL A 127 7.77 7.43 12.48
CA VAL A 127 7.07 8.43 13.31
C VAL A 127 7.83 9.74 13.18
N GLY A 128 7.33 10.64 12.33
CA GLY A 128 8.09 11.79 11.88
C GLY A 128 9.32 11.34 11.08
N ASN A 129 10.51 11.77 11.50
CA ASN A 129 11.78 11.41 10.84
C ASN A 129 12.52 10.25 11.54
N THR A 130 11.90 9.60 12.52
CA THR A 130 12.49 8.48 13.25
C THR A 130 11.87 7.19 12.74
N LEU A 131 12.72 6.22 12.37
CA LEU A 131 12.28 4.86 12.05
C LEU A 131 12.17 4.06 13.35
N TYR A 132 11.07 3.34 13.52
CA TYR A 132 10.88 2.33 14.57
C TYR A 132 10.73 0.95 13.95
N PHE A 133 11.25 -0.05 14.64
CA PHE A 133 11.22 -1.45 14.21
C PHE A 133 11.50 -2.35 15.41
N GLN A 134 11.25 -3.65 15.28
CA GLN A 134 11.79 -4.64 16.20
C GLN A 134 13.07 -5.26 15.63
N ALA A 135 14.03 -5.61 16.48
CA ALA A 135 15.27 -6.29 16.10
C ALA A 135 15.89 -7.04 17.29
N ASP A 136 16.69 -8.06 17.00
CA ASP A 136 17.50 -8.83 17.96
C ASP A 136 18.95 -8.35 17.97
N ASP A 137 19.55 -8.15 19.14
CA ASP A 137 20.98 -7.83 19.29
C ASP A 137 21.84 -9.02 19.76
N GLY A 138 21.27 -10.23 19.70
CA GLY A 138 21.92 -11.46 20.14
C GLY A 138 22.03 -11.60 21.67
N THR A 139 21.61 -10.59 22.44
CA THR A 139 21.72 -10.56 23.90
C THR A 139 20.38 -10.40 24.61
N ASN A 140 19.50 -9.55 24.07
CA ASN A 140 18.25 -9.12 24.69
C ASN A 140 17.01 -9.68 23.98
N GLY A 141 17.19 -10.55 22.97
CA GLY A 141 16.11 -11.00 22.11
C GLY A 141 15.55 -9.86 21.24
N ILE A 142 14.35 -10.08 20.69
CA ILE A 142 13.71 -9.17 19.74
C ILE A 142 12.95 -8.11 20.54
N GLU A 143 13.44 -6.88 20.46
CA GLU A 143 12.98 -5.75 21.26
C GLU A 143 12.65 -4.52 20.40
N LEU A 144 12.12 -3.45 21.01
CA LEU A 144 11.82 -2.20 20.29
C LEU A 144 13.11 -1.39 20.03
N TRP A 145 13.39 -1.10 18.77
CA TRP A 145 14.49 -0.27 18.30
C TRP A 145 14.00 0.99 17.60
N LYS A 146 14.90 1.97 17.52
CA LYS A 146 14.72 3.16 16.68
C LYS A 146 15.99 3.50 15.93
N SER A 147 15.85 4.23 14.83
CA SER A 147 16.96 4.77 14.04
C SER A 147 16.65 6.18 13.52
N ASP A 148 17.68 7.03 13.47
CA ASP A 148 17.70 8.29 12.71
C ASP A 148 18.40 8.14 11.34
N GLY A 149 18.71 6.90 10.95
CA GLY A 149 19.47 6.57 9.75
C GLY A 149 20.98 6.56 9.93
N THR A 150 21.50 6.71 11.16
CA THR A 150 22.92 6.56 11.48
C THR A 150 23.16 5.39 12.44
N ALA A 151 24.36 4.82 12.42
CA ALA A 151 24.73 3.76 13.37
C ALA A 151 24.59 4.19 14.84
N ASN A 152 25.01 5.42 15.17
CA ASN A 152 24.93 5.95 16.53
C ASN A 152 23.49 6.24 16.99
N GLY A 153 22.63 6.67 16.08
CA GLY A 153 21.22 6.89 16.36
C GLY A 153 20.38 5.62 16.30
N THR A 154 20.98 4.48 15.91
CA THR A 154 20.32 3.17 15.88
C THR A 154 20.52 2.45 17.21
N VAL A 155 19.49 2.52 18.06
CA VAL A 155 19.55 2.10 19.46
C VAL A 155 18.26 1.42 19.90
N MET A 156 18.40 0.46 20.81
CA MET A 156 17.26 -0.11 21.51
C MET A 156 16.57 0.97 22.34
N VAL A 157 15.26 1.11 22.18
CA VAL A 157 14.47 2.08 22.92
C VAL A 157 14.26 1.59 24.35
N LYS A 158 13.94 0.30 24.50
CA LYS A 158 13.72 -0.36 25.77
C LYS A 158 13.79 -1.88 25.58
N ASN A 159 14.48 -2.58 26.49
CA ASN A 159 14.29 -4.01 26.69
C ASN A 159 12.99 -4.18 27.52
N ILE A 160 11.89 -4.50 26.83
CA ILE A 160 10.55 -4.64 27.40
C ILE A 160 10.44 -5.96 28.17
N ASN A 161 10.92 -7.06 27.58
CA ASN A 161 10.95 -8.37 28.22
C ASN A 161 12.38 -8.70 28.67
N SER A 162 12.69 -8.42 29.94
CA SER A 162 14.06 -8.50 30.44
C SER A 162 14.69 -9.90 30.28
N GLY A 163 15.93 -9.96 29.79
CA GLY A 163 16.68 -11.20 29.59
C GLY A 163 16.88 -11.51 28.11
N ASP A 164 17.07 -12.79 27.79
CA ASP A 164 17.13 -13.36 26.43
C ASP A 164 15.72 -13.62 25.85
N ALA A 165 14.68 -13.18 26.55
CA ALA A 165 13.30 -13.41 26.17
C ALA A 165 12.79 -12.28 25.27
N HIS A 166 12.23 -12.62 24.12
CA HIS A 166 11.71 -11.64 23.17
C HIS A 166 10.39 -11.02 23.67
N SER A 167 10.19 -9.71 23.44
CA SER A 167 8.89 -9.05 23.63
C SER A 167 7.91 -9.26 22.45
N PHE A 168 8.43 -9.70 21.30
CA PHE A 168 7.71 -9.95 20.04
C PHE A 168 6.77 -8.79 19.68
N CYS A 169 7.34 -7.61 19.46
CA CYS A 169 6.56 -6.42 19.17
C CYS A 169 5.91 -6.50 17.76
N TYR A 170 4.63 -6.17 17.62
CA TYR A 170 3.96 -6.19 16.30
C TYR A 170 2.83 -5.14 16.18
N SER A 171 2.28 -4.99 14.97
CA SER A 171 1.24 -4.00 14.63
C SER A 171 1.67 -2.55 14.91
N PHE A 172 2.86 -2.15 14.46
CA PHE A 172 3.36 -0.79 14.70
C PHE A 172 2.46 0.22 13.99
N THR A 173 2.04 1.27 14.70
CA THR A 173 1.13 2.30 14.16
C THR A 173 1.45 3.64 14.78
N ALA A 174 1.74 4.63 13.93
CA ALA A 174 1.95 6.01 14.35
C ALA A 174 0.62 6.71 14.63
N VAL A 175 0.50 7.38 15.79
CA VAL A 175 -0.59 8.32 16.08
C VAL A 175 0.04 9.63 16.56
N GLY A 176 0.05 10.64 15.68
CA GLY A 176 0.82 11.86 15.91
C GLY A 176 2.31 11.53 16.06
N ASN A 177 2.91 11.93 17.18
CA ASN A 177 4.32 11.67 17.49
C ASN A 177 4.55 10.44 18.39
N THR A 178 3.53 9.60 18.57
CA THR A 178 3.60 8.40 19.43
C THR A 178 3.49 7.15 18.58
N LEU A 179 4.39 6.20 18.79
CA LEU A 179 4.25 4.85 18.26
C LEU A 179 3.35 4.02 19.19
N TYR A 180 2.36 3.33 18.64
CA TYR A 180 1.57 2.30 19.31
C TYR A 180 1.87 0.94 18.70
N PHE A 181 1.88 -0.10 19.54
CA PHE A 181 2.21 -1.46 19.13
C PHE A 181 1.71 -2.47 20.18
N SER A 182 1.65 -3.74 19.81
CA SER A 182 1.48 -4.82 20.78
C SER A 182 2.83 -5.34 21.24
N ALA A 183 2.99 -5.61 22.53
CA ALA A 183 4.19 -6.22 23.10
C ALA A 183 3.90 -6.96 24.41
N SER A 184 4.78 -7.88 24.79
CA SER A 184 4.75 -8.60 26.05
C SER A 184 5.97 -8.26 26.91
N ASP A 185 5.76 -8.04 28.22
CA ASP A 185 6.84 -7.89 29.21
C ASP A 185 7.20 -9.21 29.91
N GLY A 186 6.72 -10.34 29.38
CA GLY A 186 6.90 -11.68 29.95
C GLY A 186 5.97 -12.00 31.13
N SER A 187 5.26 -11.03 31.70
CA SER A 187 4.40 -11.21 32.87
C SER A 187 2.91 -10.96 32.61
N THR A 188 2.60 -10.04 31.69
CA THR A 188 1.25 -9.59 31.33
C THR A 188 0.77 -10.07 29.96
N GLY A 189 1.61 -10.84 29.25
CA GLY A 189 1.32 -11.25 27.88
C GLY A 189 1.26 -10.06 26.92
N HIS A 190 0.74 -10.28 25.70
CA HIS A 190 0.66 -9.24 24.69
C HIS A 190 -0.44 -8.22 25.01
N GLU A 191 -0.03 -6.99 25.27
CA GLU A 191 -0.91 -5.87 25.61
C GLU A 191 -0.64 -4.66 24.70
N LEU A 192 -1.41 -3.58 24.86
CA LEU A 192 -1.20 -2.35 24.09
C LEU A 192 -0.09 -1.54 24.75
N TRP A 193 0.96 -1.24 23.98
CA TRP A 193 2.08 -0.40 24.39
C TRP A 193 2.16 0.87 23.55
N LYS A 194 2.85 1.87 24.09
CA LYS A 194 3.20 3.08 23.37
C LYS A 194 4.64 3.50 23.63
N SER A 195 5.22 4.26 22.71
CA SER A 195 6.55 4.86 22.84
C SER A 195 6.60 6.27 22.24
N ASP A 196 7.32 7.16 22.91
CA ASP A 196 7.75 8.47 22.39
C ASP A 196 9.20 8.45 21.88
N GLY A 197 9.81 7.27 21.78
CA GLY A 197 11.20 7.08 21.42
C GLY A 197 12.18 7.11 22.58
N THR A 198 11.70 7.19 23.82
CA THR A 198 12.53 7.10 25.04
C THR A 198 12.18 5.85 25.85
N ALA A 199 13.14 5.32 26.62
CA ALA A 199 12.88 4.20 27.51
C ALA A 199 11.80 4.51 28.56
N THR A 200 11.77 5.75 29.07
CA THR A 200 10.78 6.19 30.07
C THR A 200 9.38 6.36 29.47
N GLY A 201 9.28 6.86 28.24
CA GLY A 201 8.01 6.99 27.52
C GLY A 201 7.52 5.70 26.87
N THR A 202 8.33 4.63 26.89
CA THR A 202 7.95 3.30 26.41
C THR A 202 7.26 2.51 27.52
N VAL A 203 5.94 2.50 27.51
CA VAL A 203 5.10 1.97 28.59
C VAL A 203 3.86 1.26 28.06
N MET A 204 3.40 0.27 28.82
CA MET A 204 2.09 -0.34 28.61
C MET A 204 1.01 0.70 28.83
N VAL A 205 0.05 0.79 27.92
CA VAL A 205 -1.07 1.71 28.01
C VAL A 205 -2.08 1.20 29.02
N LYS A 206 -2.40 -0.10 28.94
CA LYS A 206 -3.33 -0.80 29.83
C LYS A 206 -3.07 -2.31 29.75
N ASP A 207 -3.11 -2.98 30.90
CA ASP A 207 -3.29 -4.43 31.00
C ASP A 207 -4.77 -4.73 30.77
N ILE A 208 -5.16 -4.99 29.50
CA ILE A 208 -6.56 -5.22 29.12
C ILE A 208 -6.99 -6.59 29.63
N ARG A 209 -6.14 -7.63 29.51
CA ARG A 209 -6.41 -8.97 30.02
C ARG A 209 -5.36 -9.37 31.03
N SER A 210 -5.73 -9.23 32.31
CA SER A 210 -4.84 -9.52 33.42
C SER A 210 -4.18 -10.91 33.38
N GLY A 211 -2.88 -10.92 33.65
CA GLY A 211 -2.05 -12.12 33.72
C GLY A 211 -1.36 -12.43 32.39
N SER A 212 -0.60 -13.53 32.34
CA SER A 212 0.29 -13.83 31.21
C SER A 212 -0.40 -14.24 29.90
N SER A 213 -1.74 -14.28 29.87
CA SER A 213 -2.46 -14.63 28.66
C SER A 213 -2.45 -13.52 27.62
N GLY A 214 -2.49 -12.25 28.03
CA GLY A 214 -2.52 -11.09 27.14
C GLY A 214 -3.82 -10.93 26.32
N SER A 215 -4.06 -9.70 25.89
CA SER A 215 -5.21 -9.30 25.07
C SER A 215 -4.98 -9.35 23.56
N TYR A 216 -3.74 -9.54 23.12
CA TYR A 216 -3.27 -9.60 21.72
C TYR A 216 -3.82 -8.48 20.81
N PRO A 217 -3.56 -7.19 21.13
CA PRO A 217 -3.97 -6.09 20.26
C PRO A 217 -3.46 -6.25 18.82
N SER A 218 -4.33 -6.06 17.85
CA SER A 218 -4.01 -6.19 16.42
C SER A 218 -4.91 -5.31 15.54
N SER A 219 -4.57 -5.20 14.26
CA SER A 219 -5.24 -4.32 13.28
C SER A 219 -5.30 -2.86 13.76
N LEU A 220 -4.23 -2.39 14.40
CA LEU A 220 -4.11 -1.04 14.93
C LEU A 220 -4.30 -0.01 13.80
N THR A 221 -5.21 0.93 14.00
CA THR A 221 -5.58 1.94 13.00
C THR A 221 -5.85 3.28 13.69
N ALA A 222 -5.18 4.32 13.21
CA ALA A 222 -5.39 5.69 13.68
C ALA A 222 -6.63 6.32 13.01
N VAL A 223 -7.52 6.91 13.82
CA VAL A 223 -8.61 7.78 13.36
C VAL A 223 -8.48 9.12 14.09
N GLY A 224 -7.90 10.11 13.42
CA GLY A 224 -7.47 11.35 14.08
C GLY A 224 -6.45 11.06 15.18
N ASN A 225 -6.77 11.40 16.43
CA ASN A 225 -5.91 11.16 17.59
C ASN A 225 -6.31 9.91 18.41
N THR A 226 -7.28 9.14 17.93
CA THR A 226 -7.75 7.92 18.61
C THR A 226 -7.24 6.70 17.87
N LEU A 227 -6.64 5.76 18.61
CA LEU A 227 -6.25 4.47 18.09
C LEU A 227 -7.42 3.49 18.23
N TYR A 228 -7.76 2.78 17.16
CA TYR A 228 -8.71 1.66 17.16
C TYR A 228 -7.96 0.36 16.87
N PHE A 229 -8.41 -0.73 17.47
CA PHE A 229 -7.78 -2.04 17.36
C PHE A 229 -8.73 -3.13 17.82
N GLN A 230 -8.47 -4.38 17.46
CA GLN A 230 -9.12 -5.51 18.12
C GLN A 230 -8.33 -6.00 19.34
N ALA A 231 -9.00 -6.42 20.40
CA ALA A 231 -8.37 -7.03 21.58
C ALA A 231 -9.37 -7.89 22.36
N ASN A 232 -8.85 -8.81 23.18
CA ASN A 232 -9.63 -9.73 24.00
C ASN A 232 -9.33 -9.57 25.50
N ASP A 233 -10.33 -9.14 26.27
CA ASP A 233 -10.22 -8.95 27.73
C ASP A 233 -10.35 -10.25 28.55
N GLY A 234 -10.56 -11.38 27.89
CA GLY A 234 -10.77 -12.69 28.49
C GLY A 234 -12.22 -12.99 28.87
N THR A 235 -13.15 -12.05 28.68
CA THR A 235 -14.58 -12.22 28.94
C THR A 235 -15.45 -12.06 27.70
N ASN A 236 -15.04 -11.21 26.76
CA ASN A 236 -15.85 -10.80 25.61
C ASN A 236 -15.25 -11.23 24.26
N GLY A 237 -14.19 -12.04 24.25
CA GLY A 237 -13.48 -12.39 23.01
C GLY A 237 -12.84 -11.19 22.33
N TYR A 238 -12.42 -11.35 21.06
CA TYR A 238 -11.84 -10.26 20.27
C TYR A 238 -12.93 -9.32 19.75
N GLU A 239 -12.93 -8.12 20.30
CA GLU A 239 -13.91 -7.07 20.01
C GLU A 239 -13.24 -5.76 19.60
N LEU A 240 -14.01 -4.74 19.21
CA LEU A 240 -13.46 -3.43 18.83
C LEU A 240 -13.12 -2.63 20.09
N TRP A 241 -11.87 -2.21 20.20
CA TRP A 241 -11.35 -1.34 21.26
C TRP A 241 -10.88 0.00 20.69
N LYS A 242 -10.82 1.00 21.57
CA LYS A 242 -10.19 2.29 21.27
C LYS A 242 -9.28 2.73 22.41
N SER A 243 -8.33 3.60 22.10
CA SER A 243 -7.44 4.24 23.07
C SER A 243 -7.13 5.70 22.68
N ASP A 244 -7.04 6.57 23.69
CA ASP A 244 -6.47 7.92 23.58
C ASP A 244 -5.01 7.98 24.08
N GLY A 245 -4.40 6.81 24.34
CA GLY A 245 -3.07 6.68 24.91
C GLY A 245 -3.02 6.64 26.44
N THR A 246 -4.17 6.66 27.12
CA THR A 246 -4.26 6.50 28.58
C THR A 246 -4.98 5.21 28.96
N ALA A 247 -4.70 4.67 30.14
CA ALA A 247 -5.39 3.49 30.65
C ALA A 247 -6.91 3.70 30.78
N THR A 248 -7.34 4.90 31.20
CA THR A 248 -8.77 5.23 31.36
C THR A 248 -9.48 5.39 30.02
N GLY A 249 -8.81 5.98 29.02
CA GLY A 249 -9.36 6.11 27.67
C GLY A 249 -9.24 4.84 26.81
N THR A 250 -8.60 3.79 27.34
CA THR A 250 -8.50 2.49 26.67
C THR A 250 -9.66 1.59 27.07
N VAL A 251 -10.65 1.50 26.19
CA VAL A 251 -11.95 0.86 26.46
C VAL A 251 -12.47 0.11 25.24
N MET A 252 -13.25 -0.95 25.49
CA MET A 252 -14.05 -1.60 24.46
C MET A 252 -15.09 -0.61 23.96
N VAL A 253 -15.23 -0.50 22.64
CA VAL A 253 -16.22 0.38 22.02
C VAL A 253 -17.60 -0.26 22.09
N LYS A 254 -17.67 -1.56 21.78
CA LYS A 254 -18.88 -2.37 21.79
C LYS A 254 -18.52 -3.85 21.82
N ASP A 255 -19.29 -4.63 22.58
CA ASP A 255 -19.34 -6.09 22.46
C ASP A 255 -20.23 -6.43 21.26
N ILE A 256 -19.62 -6.57 20.08
CA ILE A 256 -20.33 -6.78 18.81
C ILE A 256 -20.88 -8.20 18.75
N TYR A 257 -20.11 -9.18 19.23
CA TYR A 257 -20.57 -10.57 19.39
C TYR A 257 -20.69 -10.93 20.87
N PRO A 258 -21.90 -10.77 21.47
CA PRO A 258 -22.09 -10.89 22.91
C PRO A 258 -21.53 -12.14 23.57
N GLY A 259 -20.87 -11.93 24.71
CA GLY A 259 -20.32 -12.99 25.55
C GLY A 259 -18.92 -13.41 25.09
N THR A 260 -18.54 -14.66 25.32
CA THR A 260 -17.16 -15.14 25.09
C THR A 260 -16.79 -15.36 23.62
N LEU A 261 -17.70 -15.08 22.69
CA LEU A 261 -17.44 -15.21 21.25
C LEU A 261 -16.66 -13.99 20.77
N SER A 262 -16.17 -14.01 19.53
CA SER A 262 -15.32 -12.93 19.00
C SER A 262 -15.91 -12.40 17.72
N SER A 263 -16.02 -11.08 17.61
CA SER A 263 -16.38 -10.41 16.37
C SER A 263 -15.23 -10.28 15.37
N TYR A 264 -13.97 -10.48 15.80
CA TYR A 264 -12.75 -10.36 14.98
C TYR A 264 -12.74 -9.12 14.07
N PRO A 265 -12.81 -7.89 14.61
CA PRO A 265 -12.73 -6.68 13.78
C PRO A 265 -11.43 -6.64 12.97
N ASP A 266 -11.55 -6.54 11.64
CA ASP A 266 -10.40 -6.49 10.74
C ASP A 266 -10.64 -5.56 9.53
N TYR A 267 -9.60 -5.32 8.72
CA TYR A 267 -9.60 -4.34 7.62
C TYR A 267 -10.04 -2.95 8.08
N LEU A 268 -9.64 -2.57 9.29
CA LEU A 268 -9.95 -1.27 9.89
C LEU A 268 -9.46 -0.14 8.97
N THR A 269 -10.39 0.72 8.57
CA THR A 269 -10.15 1.78 7.57
C THR A 269 -10.79 3.08 8.04
N ALA A 270 -9.96 4.11 8.23
CA ALA A 270 -10.41 5.44 8.62
C ALA A 270 -10.97 6.22 7.42
N VAL A 271 -12.16 6.81 7.57
CA VAL A 271 -12.77 7.74 6.61
C VAL A 271 -13.26 8.97 7.37
N GLY A 272 -12.48 10.06 7.32
CA GLY A 272 -12.71 11.20 8.18
C GLY A 272 -12.64 10.78 9.66
N ASN A 273 -13.75 10.96 10.39
CA ASN A 273 -13.88 10.56 11.80
C ASN A 273 -14.62 9.23 12.00
N THR A 274 -14.91 8.50 10.93
CA THR A 274 -15.62 7.22 10.98
C THR A 274 -14.66 6.09 10.65
N LEU A 275 -14.66 5.05 11.47
CA LEU A 275 -13.96 3.81 11.21
C LEU A 275 -14.91 2.84 10.47
N TYR A 276 -14.45 2.25 9.38
CA TYR A 276 -15.11 1.13 8.70
C TYR A 276 -14.27 -0.13 8.89
N PHE A 277 -14.92 -1.28 9.07
CA PHE A 277 -14.25 -2.56 9.34
C PHE A 277 -15.20 -3.71 9.05
N GLN A 278 -14.65 -4.92 8.87
CA GLN A 278 -15.44 -6.15 8.89
C GLN A 278 -15.54 -6.69 10.30
N ALA A 279 -16.68 -7.23 10.68
CA ALA A 279 -16.84 -7.93 11.96
C ALA A 279 -17.97 -8.95 11.91
N ALA A 280 -17.79 -10.05 12.65
CA ALA A 280 -18.78 -11.08 12.88
C ALA A 280 -19.78 -10.65 13.96
N GLY A 281 -21.07 -10.86 13.70
CA GLY A 281 -22.14 -10.75 14.69
C GLY A 281 -23.12 -11.93 14.59
N GLY A 282 -24.34 -11.73 15.09
CA GLY A 282 -25.42 -12.73 14.97
C GLY A 282 -25.84 -13.03 13.53
N ASP A 283 -25.54 -12.11 12.62
CA ASP A 283 -25.86 -12.19 11.18
C ASP A 283 -24.59 -12.49 10.34
N GLY A 284 -23.59 -13.13 10.94
CA GLY A 284 -22.31 -13.44 10.30
C GLY A 284 -21.39 -12.22 10.10
N ILE A 285 -20.44 -12.33 9.17
CA ILE A 285 -19.40 -11.32 8.92
C ILE A 285 -19.91 -10.31 7.89
N GLU A 286 -20.02 -9.07 8.31
CA GLU A 286 -20.60 -7.96 7.53
C GLU A 286 -19.79 -6.67 7.67
N LEU A 287 -20.18 -5.63 6.91
CA LEU A 287 -19.53 -4.31 6.99
C LEU A 287 -20.09 -3.54 8.18
N TRP A 288 -19.22 -3.12 9.09
CA TRP A 288 -19.53 -2.29 10.23
C TRP A 288 -18.89 -0.91 10.11
N LYS A 289 -19.46 0.04 10.86
CA LYS A 289 -18.86 1.34 11.09
C LYS A 289 -18.91 1.74 12.55
N SER A 290 -18.02 2.63 12.96
CA SER A 290 -17.98 3.21 14.31
C SER A 290 -17.58 4.69 14.27
N ASP A 291 -18.22 5.49 15.12
CA ASP A 291 -17.78 6.86 15.48
C ASP A 291 -17.00 6.88 16.82
N GLY A 292 -16.65 5.71 17.36
CA GLY A 292 -16.02 5.55 18.67
C GLY A 292 -16.99 5.46 19.84
N THR A 293 -18.30 5.50 19.61
CA THR A 293 -19.31 5.25 20.64
C THR A 293 -20.00 3.90 20.44
N GLU A 294 -20.51 3.30 21.51
CA GLU A 294 -21.27 2.04 21.43
C GLU A 294 -22.52 2.19 20.52
N VAL A 295 -23.22 3.32 20.61
CA VAL A 295 -24.43 3.63 19.82
C VAL A 295 -24.09 3.84 18.35
N GLY A 296 -23.00 4.53 18.04
CA GLY A 296 -22.54 4.75 16.67
C GLY A 296 -21.80 3.56 16.06
N THR A 297 -21.58 2.48 16.82
CA THR A 297 -20.99 1.23 16.34
C THR A 297 -22.08 0.29 15.86
N VAL A 298 -22.28 0.25 14.55
CA VAL A 298 -23.42 -0.44 13.91
C VAL A 298 -23.02 -1.13 12.62
N MET A 299 -23.69 -2.24 12.33
CA MET A 299 -23.65 -2.87 11.01
C MET A 299 -24.22 -1.88 9.99
N VAL A 300 -23.52 -1.69 8.88
CA VAL A 300 -23.95 -0.76 7.83
C VAL A 300 -25.09 -1.37 7.03
N LYS A 301 -24.97 -2.66 6.68
CA LYS A 301 -25.96 -3.45 5.97
C LYS A 301 -25.64 -4.93 6.15
N ASP A 302 -26.68 -5.72 6.35
CA ASP A 302 -26.64 -7.18 6.17
C ASP A 302 -26.67 -7.48 4.66
N ILE A 303 -25.49 -7.66 4.06
CA ILE A 303 -25.35 -7.91 2.61
C ILE A 303 -25.71 -9.36 2.29
N TYR A 304 -25.40 -10.30 3.18
CA TYR A 304 -25.79 -11.69 3.07
C TYR A 304 -26.83 -12.06 4.16
N PRO A 305 -28.14 -11.93 3.86
CA PRO A 305 -29.18 -12.07 4.88
C PRO A 305 -29.13 -13.36 5.71
N GLY A 306 -29.25 -13.21 7.02
CA GLY A 306 -29.31 -14.31 7.98
C GLY A 306 -27.93 -14.65 8.54
N VAL A 307 -27.64 -15.93 8.75
CA VAL A 307 -26.37 -16.39 9.37
C VAL A 307 -25.20 -16.53 8.37
N GLY A 308 -25.41 -16.12 7.12
CA GLY A 308 -24.36 -16.15 6.09
C GLY A 308 -23.37 -15.01 6.28
N SER A 309 -22.39 -14.87 5.41
CA SER A 309 -21.37 -13.83 5.53
C SER A 309 -21.07 -13.23 4.18
N SER A 310 -21.00 -11.91 4.11
CA SER A 310 -20.56 -11.21 2.91
C SER A 310 -19.03 -11.10 2.80
N ASP A 311 -18.32 -11.39 3.89
CA ASP A 311 -16.87 -11.30 4.06
C ASP A 311 -16.24 -10.03 3.45
N PRO A 312 -16.58 -8.83 3.96
CA PRO A 312 -15.97 -7.60 3.48
C PRO A 312 -14.45 -7.61 3.65
N ARG A 313 -13.70 -7.40 2.57
CA ARG A 313 -12.23 -7.34 2.57
C ARG A 313 -11.70 -6.19 1.72
N TYR A 314 -10.45 -5.83 1.96
CA TYR A 314 -9.74 -4.77 1.23
C TYR A 314 -10.48 -3.44 1.28
N ILE A 315 -11.08 -3.11 2.42
CA ILE A 315 -11.83 -1.87 2.61
C ILE A 315 -10.92 -0.69 2.30
N THR A 316 -11.30 0.10 1.30
CA THR A 316 -10.47 1.17 0.73
C THR A 316 -11.30 2.43 0.58
N ALA A 317 -10.82 3.53 1.14
CA ALA A 317 -11.51 4.81 1.09
C ALA A 317 -11.21 5.57 -0.21
N VAL A 318 -12.26 6.06 -0.88
CA VAL A 318 -12.20 7.02 -1.99
C VAL A 318 -13.08 8.20 -1.63
N GLY A 319 -12.47 9.31 -1.18
CA GLY A 319 -13.23 10.41 -0.59
C GLY A 319 -14.01 9.95 0.65
N ASN A 320 -15.33 10.10 0.62
CA ASN A 320 -16.24 9.68 1.71
C ASN A 320 -16.89 8.31 1.47
N THR A 321 -16.53 7.61 0.41
CA THR A 321 -17.08 6.30 0.06
C THR A 321 -16.03 5.23 0.31
N VAL A 322 -16.42 4.12 0.92
CA VAL A 322 -15.57 2.93 0.99
C VAL A 322 -15.91 1.97 -0.14
N TYR A 323 -14.89 1.37 -0.72
CA TYR A 323 -14.96 0.27 -1.67
C TYR A 323 -14.36 -0.97 -1.06
N PHE A 324 -14.96 -2.12 -1.32
CA PHE A 324 -14.55 -3.38 -0.70
C PHE A 324 -15.02 -4.56 -1.54
N LYS A 325 -14.36 -5.70 -1.37
CA LYS A 325 -14.84 -6.99 -1.86
C LYS A 325 -15.95 -7.47 -0.93
N ALA A 326 -17.08 -7.93 -1.45
CA ALA A 326 -18.10 -8.66 -0.68
C ALA A 326 -18.96 -9.58 -1.55
N GLY A 327 -19.51 -10.64 -0.94
CA GLY A 327 -20.43 -11.60 -1.57
C GLY A 327 -21.88 -11.43 -1.07
N SER A 328 -22.83 -12.04 -1.77
CA SER A 328 -24.25 -12.04 -1.37
C SER A 328 -24.90 -13.40 -1.64
N SER A 329 -26.18 -13.56 -1.28
CA SER A 329 -26.91 -14.81 -1.55
C SER A 329 -27.25 -15.03 -3.04
N LEU A 330 -27.08 -14.00 -3.88
CA LEU A 330 -27.37 -14.03 -5.31
C LEU A 330 -26.11 -14.00 -6.17
N ASN A 331 -25.03 -13.42 -5.65
CA ASN A 331 -23.80 -13.13 -6.37
C ASN A 331 -22.58 -13.56 -5.57
N GLY A 332 -21.53 -14.00 -6.26
CA GLY A 332 -20.23 -14.25 -5.64
C GLY A 332 -19.56 -12.98 -5.12
N TYR A 333 -18.28 -13.07 -4.78
CA TYR A 333 -17.49 -11.94 -4.33
C TYR A 333 -17.25 -10.94 -5.46
N GLU A 334 -17.83 -9.76 -5.30
CA GLU A 334 -17.84 -8.67 -6.28
C GLU A 334 -17.36 -7.35 -5.65
N LEU A 335 -17.24 -6.30 -6.47
CA LEU A 335 -16.88 -4.97 -5.98
C LEU A 335 -18.13 -4.29 -5.42
N TRP A 336 -18.07 -3.92 -4.13
CA TRP A 336 -19.11 -3.18 -3.44
C TRP A 336 -18.62 -1.79 -3.04
N LYS A 337 -19.59 -0.89 -2.83
CA LYS A 337 -19.33 0.44 -2.27
C LYS A 337 -20.33 0.78 -1.17
N SER A 338 -19.94 1.66 -0.26
CA SER A 338 -20.81 2.20 0.79
C SER A 338 -20.48 3.66 1.11
N ASP A 339 -21.52 4.45 1.33
CA ASP A 339 -21.46 5.80 1.92
C ASP A 339 -21.68 5.79 3.45
N GLY A 340 -21.70 4.60 4.05
CA GLY A 340 -22.00 4.39 5.46
C GLY A 340 -23.49 4.24 5.78
N THR A 341 -24.36 4.20 4.79
CA THR A 341 -25.79 3.90 4.96
C THR A 341 -26.16 2.57 4.31
N ALA A 342 -27.18 1.89 4.84
CA ALA A 342 -27.71 0.67 4.22
C ALA A 342 -28.17 0.91 2.77
N SER A 343 -28.80 2.07 2.50
CA SER A 343 -29.28 2.43 1.17
C SER A 343 -28.16 2.75 0.19
N GLY A 344 -27.04 3.33 0.64
CA GLY A 344 -25.86 3.59 -0.19
C GLY A 344 -24.91 2.40 -0.33
N THR A 345 -25.14 1.32 0.43
CA THR A 345 -24.35 0.09 0.35
C THR A 345 -24.85 -0.83 -0.75
N LYS A 346 -24.11 -0.89 -1.86
CA LYS A 346 -24.52 -1.57 -3.10
C LYS A 346 -23.33 -2.18 -3.82
N MET A 347 -23.59 -3.28 -4.54
CA MET A 347 -22.69 -3.79 -5.55
C MET A 347 -22.49 -2.73 -6.63
N VAL A 348 -21.25 -2.53 -7.07
CA VAL A 348 -20.91 -1.59 -8.14
C VAL A 348 -21.23 -2.20 -9.50
N LYS A 349 -20.86 -3.47 -9.69
CA LYS A 349 -21.10 -4.27 -10.88
C LYS A 349 -20.98 -5.76 -10.52
N ASP A 350 -21.83 -6.59 -11.13
CA ASP A 350 -21.69 -8.05 -11.14
C ASP A 350 -20.70 -8.40 -12.26
N ILE A 351 -19.39 -8.42 -11.93
CA ILE A 351 -18.33 -8.57 -12.94
C ILE A 351 -18.32 -10.01 -13.47
N ASN A 352 -18.38 -11.01 -12.60
CA ASN A 352 -18.53 -12.40 -12.99
C ASN A 352 -19.98 -12.85 -12.77
N THR A 353 -20.78 -12.76 -13.83
CA THR A 353 -22.25 -12.79 -13.71
C THR A 353 -22.78 -14.01 -12.95
N GLY A 354 -23.72 -13.76 -12.03
CA GLY A 354 -24.37 -14.80 -11.24
C GLY A 354 -23.60 -15.16 -9.97
N SER A 355 -23.60 -16.43 -9.57
CA SER A 355 -23.03 -16.87 -8.28
C SER A 355 -21.51 -17.11 -8.31
N SER A 356 -20.84 -16.73 -9.39
CA SER A 356 -19.40 -16.87 -9.53
C SER A 356 -18.68 -15.67 -8.93
N ASP A 357 -17.43 -15.83 -8.51
CA ASP A 357 -16.65 -14.74 -7.93
C ASP A 357 -15.84 -14.01 -9.01
N SER A 358 -15.83 -12.68 -8.97
CA SER A 358 -14.79 -11.89 -9.66
C SER A 358 -13.54 -11.66 -8.81
N SER A 359 -13.63 -11.96 -7.51
CA SER A 359 -12.56 -11.85 -6.52
C SER A 359 -11.77 -10.53 -6.57
N PRO A 360 -12.42 -9.36 -6.37
CA PRO A 360 -11.71 -8.08 -6.35
C PRO A 360 -10.64 -8.04 -5.25
N ALA A 361 -9.44 -7.62 -5.61
CA ALA A 361 -8.30 -7.51 -4.71
C ALA A 361 -7.38 -6.34 -5.08
N PHE A 362 -6.48 -5.97 -4.16
CA PHE A 362 -5.46 -4.93 -4.38
C PHE A 362 -6.06 -3.55 -4.72
N LEU A 363 -7.21 -3.24 -4.12
CA LEU A 363 -7.93 -1.98 -4.32
C LEU A 363 -6.98 -0.79 -4.05
N THR A 364 -6.75 0.01 -5.09
CA THR A 364 -5.77 1.09 -5.09
C THR A 364 -6.38 2.33 -5.72
N VAL A 365 -6.31 3.46 -5.03
CA VAL A 365 -6.89 4.72 -5.49
C VAL A 365 -5.83 5.59 -6.15
N LEU A 366 -5.99 5.86 -7.45
CA LEU A 366 -5.17 6.80 -8.20
C LEU A 366 -6.07 7.95 -8.72
N GLY A 367 -5.82 9.16 -8.22
CA GLY A 367 -6.74 10.28 -8.41
C GLY A 367 -8.12 9.97 -7.79
N ASN A 368 -9.16 10.01 -8.62
CA ASN A 368 -10.54 9.66 -8.23
C ASN A 368 -11.00 8.29 -8.76
N THR A 369 -10.09 7.50 -9.31
CA THR A 369 -10.40 6.19 -9.92
C THR A 369 -9.84 5.09 -9.04
N LEU A 370 -10.69 4.08 -8.78
CA LEU A 370 -10.29 2.87 -8.08
C LEU A 370 -9.76 1.87 -9.11
N TYR A 371 -8.60 1.31 -8.85
CA TYR A 371 -7.99 0.24 -9.64
C TYR A 371 -7.85 -1.01 -8.78
N PHE A 372 -8.07 -2.18 -9.39
CA PHE A 372 -8.10 -3.45 -8.66
C PHE A 372 -7.91 -4.61 -9.64
N LYS A 373 -7.54 -5.76 -9.10
CA LYS A 373 -7.56 -7.04 -9.82
C LYS A 373 -8.99 -7.60 -9.79
N ALA A 374 -9.51 -8.10 -10.91
CA ALA A 374 -10.76 -8.89 -10.94
C ALA A 374 -10.84 -9.81 -12.16
N ASP A 375 -11.73 -10.80 -12.11
CA ASP A 375 -11.98 -11.80 -13.16
C ASP A 375 -13.45 -11.75 -13.61
N ASP A 376 -13.71 -11.64 -14.91
CA ASP A 376 -15.08 -11.65 -15.46
C ASP A 376 -15.57 -13.05 -15.90
N GLY A 377 -14.77 -14.09 -15.62
CA GLY A 377 -15.02 -15.46 -16.03
C GLY A 377 -14.69 -15.73 -17.50
N ILE A 378 -14.22 -14.74 -18.25
CA ILE A 378 -13.88 -14.84 -19.67
C ILE A 378 -12.39 -14.62 -19.90
N HIS A 379 -11.80 -13.61 -19.24
CA HIS A 379 -10.42 -13.16 -19.48
C HIS A 379 -9.44 -13.51 -18.34
N GLY A 380 -9.89 -14.26 -17.34
CA GLY A 380 -9.09 -14.47 -16.13
C GLY A 380 -8.93 -13.18 -15.31
N SER A 381 -8.05 -13.21 -14.33
CA SER A 381 -7.81 -12.05 -13.46
C SER A 381 -6.93 -10.98 -14.11
N GLU A 382 -7.51 -9.82 -14.37
CA GLU A 382 -6.87 -8.69 -15.07
C GLU A 382 -6.91 -7.39 -14.24
N LEU A 383 -6.32 -6.31 -14.78
CA LEU A 383 -6.42 -4.96 -14.20
C LEU A 383 -7.77 -4.33 -14.57
N TRP A 384 -8.54 -3.94 -13.56
CA TRP A 384 -9.82 -3.26 -13.69
C TRP A 384 -9.76 -1.86 -13.09
N LYS A 385 -10.67 -1.01 -13.55
CA LYS A 385 -10.91 0.31 -12.96
C LYS A 385 -12.39 0.58 -12.72
N SER A 386 -12.68 1.47 -11.77
CA SER A 386 -14.03 1.93 -11.47
C SER A 386 -14.05 3.41 -11.08
N ASP A 387 -15.04 4.14 -11.58
CA ASP A 387 -15.45 5.47 -11.09
C ASP A 387 -16.57 5.39 -10.04
N GLY A 388 -16.91 4.17 -9.61
CA GLY A 388 -18.02 3.88 -8.69
C GLY A 388 -19.36 3.62 -9.36
N THR A 389 -19.44 3.64 -10.69
CA THR A 389 -20.64 3.29 -11.46
C THR A 389 -20.46 1.95 -12.18
N GLU A 390 -21.57 1.29 -12.50
CA GLU A 390 -21.55 0.04 -13.27
C GLU A 390 -20.91 0.25 -14.66
N VAL A 391 -21.26 1.36 -15.33
CA VAL A 391 -20.75 1.71 -16.68
C VAL A 391 -19.26 2.05 -16.64
N GLY A 392 -18.81 2.78 -15.63
CA GLY A 392 -17.40 3.13 -15.45
C GLY A 392 -16.55 2.01 -14.85
N THR A 393 -17.15 0.85 -14.54
CA THR A 393 -16.44 -0.34 -14.05
C THR A 393 -16.09 -1.26 -15.21
N VAL A 394 -14.84 -1.16 -15.66
CA VAL A 394 -14.36 -1.80 -16.88
C VAL A 394 -12.96 -2.35 -16.69
N MET A 395 -12.65 -3.42 -17.43
CA MET A 395 -11.29 -3.90 -17.58
C MET A 395 -10.45 -2.83 -18.28
N VAL A 396 -9.24 -2.60 -17.79
CA VAL A 396 -8.30 -1.65 -18.38
C VAL A 396 -7.67 -2.26 -19.63
N LYS A 397 -7.20 -3.51 -19.53
CA LYS A 397 -6.60 -4.27 -20.62
C LYS A 397 -6.64 -5.76 -20.28
N ASP A 398 -6.94 -6.60 -21.27
CA ASP A 398 -6.65 -8.03 -21.25
C ASP A 398 -5.16 -8.19 -21.58
N ILE A 399 -4.33 -8.36 -20.54
CA ILE A 399 -2.87 -8.45 -20.70
C ILE A 399 -2.49 -9.84 -21.19
N ASN A 400 -3.04 -10.90 -20.60
CA ASN A 400 -2.82 -12.28 -21.00
C ASN A 400 -4.00 -12.81 -21.81
N SER A 401 -3.94 -12.58 -23.12
CA SER A 401 -5.08 -12.80 -24.01
C SER A 401 -5.79 -14.15 -23.83
N GLY A 402 -7.12 -14.09 -23.71
CA GLY A 402 -7.96 -15.27 -23.52
C GLY A 402 -8.26 -15.55 -22.05
N SER A 403 -8.58 -16.79 -21.67
CA SER A 403 -9.03 -17.12 -20.31
C SER A 403 -7.92 -17.24 -19.26
N SER A 404 -6.71 -16.82 -19.59
CA SER A 404 -5.54 -16.98 -18.72
C SER A 404 -5.37 -15.71 -17.91
N ALA A 405 -5.20 -15.82 -16.59
CA ALA A 405 -4.96 -14.64 -15.77
C ALA A 405 -3.57 -14.03 -16.07
N SER A 406 -3.48 -12.71 -16.14
CA SER A 406 -2.19 -11.99 -16.13
C SER A 406 -1.49 -12.00 -14.77
N THR A 407 -2.11 -12.58 -13.73
CA THR A 407 -1.58 -12.73 -12.37
C THR A 407 -0.96 -11.44 -11.84
N ILE A 408 -1.79 -10.50 -11.40
CA ILE A 408 -1.30 -9.31 -10.70
C ILE A 408 -0.75 -9.74 -9.33
N TYR A 409 0.58 -9.81 -9.21
CA TYR A 409 1.30 -10.12 -7.98
C TYR A 409 2.05 -8.89 -7.48
N THR A 410 1.88 -8.53 -6.21
CA THR A 410 2.48 -7.30 -5.65
C THR A 410 3.37 -7.55 -4.43
N GLY A 411 3.74 -8.82 -4.16
CA GLY A 411 4.56 -9.17 -2.99
C GLY A 411 3.94 -8.77 -1.65
N GLY A 412 2.62 -8.58 -1.59
CA GLY A 412 1.87 -8.46 -0.34
C GLY A 412 1.02 -7.20 -0.14
N SER A 413 1.08 -6.18 -1.00
CA SER A 413 0.22 -5.00 -0.76
C SER A 413 0.09 -4.08 -1.98
N SER A 414 -1.03 -4.27 -2.70
CA SER A 414 -1.62 -3.27 -3.60
C SER A 414 -0.81 -2.90 -4.85
N LEU A 415 -1.46 -2.27 -5.83
CA LEU A 415 -0.79 -1.68 -6.99
C LEU A 415 0.06 -0.49 -6.48
N VAL A 416 1.30 -0.34 -6.96
CA VAL A 416 2.17 0.75 -6.48
C VAL A 416 1.92 2.00 -7.32
N LYS A 417 1.61 3.11 -6.63
CA LYS A 417 1.37 4.40 -7.27
C LYS A 417 2.65 5.19 -7.31
N PHE A 418 3.07 5.60 -8.50
CA PHE A 418 4.24 6.44 -8.68
C PHE A 418 4.05 7.33 -9.90
N ASP A 419 4.33 8.63 -9.76
CA ASP A 419 4.21 9.63 -10.83
C ASP A 419 2.90 9.56 -11.64
N ASN A 420 1.77 9.52 -10.92
CA ASN A 420 0.43 9.41 -11.51
C ASN A 420 0.20 8.16 -12.42
N MET A 421 1.04 7.14 -12.28
CA MET A 421 0.88 5.83 -12.90
C MET A 421 0.75 4.74 -11.83
N LEU A 422 0.25 3.58 -12.24
CA LEU A 422 0.28 2.35 -11.48
C LEU A 422 1.40 1.46 -11.99
N TYR A 423 2.14 0.86 -11.08
CA TYR A 423 3.15 -0.14 -11.33
C TYR A 423 2.75 -1.44 -10.64
N PHE A 424 2.92 -2.55 -11.35
CA PHE A 424 2.55 -3.89 -10.88
C PHE A 424 3.27 -4.96 -11.69
N SER A 425 3.35 -6.16 -11.13
CA SER A 425 3.90 -7.32 -11.84
C SER A 425 2.77 -8.07 -12.52
N ALA A 426 2.93 -8.40 -13.80
CA ALA A 426 1.96 -9.17 -14.58
C ALA A 426 2.62 -9.96 -15.71
N THR A 427 1.93 -10.96 -16.24
CA THR A 427 2.36 -11.76 -17.40
C THR A 427 1.40 -11.57 -18.57
N ASP A 428 1.93 -11.55 -19.79
CA ASP A 428 1.16 -11.62 -21.05
C ASP A 428 1.12 -13.04 -21.65
N GLY A 429 1.59 -14.04 -20.91
CA GLY A 429 1.69 -15.43 -21.35
C GLY A 429 2.84 -15.71 -22.33
N ILE A 430 3.64 -14.70 -22.71
CA ILE A 430 4.77 -14.82 -23.63
C ILE A 430 6.09 -14.56 -22.91
N HIS A 431 6.17 -13.49 -22.13
CA HIS A 431 7.42 -13.00 -21.50
C HIS A 431 7.53 -13.36 -20.01
N GLY A 432 6.69 -14.27 -19.50
CA GLY A 432 6.63 -14.56 -18.07
C GLY A 432 6.13 -13.35 -17.24
N MET A 433 6.47 -13.29 -15.96
CA MET A 433 6.10 -12.18 -15.08
C MET A 433 7.06 -11.01 -15.25
N GLU A 434 6.53 -9.85 -15.63
CA GLU A 434 7.32 -8.64 -15.90
C GLU A 434 6.80 -7.42 -15.14
N LEU A 435 7.58 -6.34 -15.13
CA LEU A 435 7.13 -5.05 -14.59
C LEU A 435 6.25 -4.32 -15.61
N TRP A 436 5.02 -4.00 -15.22
CA TRP A 436 4.06 -3.27 -16.02
C TRP A 436 3.76 -1.90 -15.42
N LYS A 437 3.39 -0.97 -16.30
CA LYS A 437 2.85 0.34 -15.91
C LYS A 437 1.49 0.59 -16.56
N SER A 438 0.65 1.39 -15.90
CA SER A 438 -0.66 1.80 -16.43
C SER A 438 -1.00 3.24 -16.04
N ASP A 439 -1.46 4.02 -17.02
CA ASP A 439 -2.16 5.30 -16.83
C ASP A 439 -3.68 5.15 -16.65
N GLY A 440 -4.16 3.90 -16.62
CA GLY A 440 -5.57 3.53 -16.56
C GLY A 440 -6.28 3.42 -17.91
N THR A 441 -5.56 3.51 -19.02
CA THR A 441 -6.05 3.23 -20.37
C THR A 441 -5.45 1.94 -20.92
N ALA A 442 -6.12 1.28 -21.87
CA ALA A 442 -5.57 0.10 -22.54
C ALA A 442 -4.25 0.40 -23.26
N SER A 443 -4.15 1.57 -23.90
CA SER A 443 -2.96 2.02 -24.63
C SER A 443 -1.78 2.37 -23.72
N GLY A 444 -2.05 2.97 -22.57
CA GLY A 444 -1.01 3.31 -21.59
C GLY A 444 -0.72 2.19 -20.60
N THR A 445 -1.37 1.01 -20.75
CA THR A 445 -1.05 -0.21 -20.01
C THR A 445 -0.07 -1.05 -20.81
N VAL A 446 1.21 -0.95 -20.46
CA VAL A 446 2.32 -1.52 -21.21
C VAL A 446 3.36 -2.13 -20.27
N MET A 447 4.04 -3.16 -20.76
CA MET A 447 5.24 -3.67 -20.13
C MET A 447 6.29 -2.57 -20.14
N VAL A 448 7.01 -2.39 -19.03
CA VAL A 448 8.09 -1.40 -18.94
C VAL A 448 9.25 -1.82 -19.84
N GLU A 449 9.72 -3.05 -19.66
CA GLU A 449 10.75 -3.71 -20.46
C GLU A 449 10.64 -5.23 -20.21
N ASP A 450 11.06 -6.04 -21.18
CA ASP A 450 11.19 -7.49 -21.05
C ASP A 450 12.56 -7.80 -20.42
N TYR A 451 12.60 -7.93 -19.09
CA TYR A 451 13.85 -8.14 -18.37
C TYR A 451 14.30 -9.61 -18.42
N PHE A 452 13.37 -10.54 -18.64
CA PHE A 452 13.68 -11.97 -18.81
C PHE A 452 13.28 -12.49 -20.20
N PRO A 453 14.19 -12.42 -21.19
CA PRO A 453 13.91 -12.93 -22.53
C PRO A 453 13.54 -14.43 -22.49
N GLY A 454 12.24 -14.74 -22.62
CA GLY A 454 11.71 -16.11 -22.54
C GLY A 454 10.41 -16.21 -21.73
N GLY A 455 9.88 -17.42 -21.57
CA GLY A 455 8.62 -17.65 -20.86
C GLY A 455 8.74 -17.78 -19.33
N SER A 456 9.86 -17.37 -18.73
CA SER A 456 10.24 -17.69 -17.34
C SER A 456 10.63 -16.49 -16.49
N GLY A 457 9.91 -15.36 -16.60
CA GLY A 457 10.12 -14.19 -15.74
C GLY A 457 9.64 -14.40 -14.29
N GLU A 458 10.29 -13.71 -13.34
CA GLU A 458 9.94 -13.70 -11.91
C GLU A 458 9.12 -12.46 -11.52
N ALA A 459 8.31 -12.58 -10.47
CA ALA A 459 7.48 -11.47 -10.03
C ALA A 459 8.30 -10.37 -9.34
N PHE A 460 8.20 -9.15 -9.85
CA PHE A 460 8.81 -7.99 -9.23
C PHE A 460 8.14 -7.69 -7.88
N VAL A 461 8.92 -7.44 -6.83
CA VAL A 461 8.37 -6.93 -5.57
C VAL A 461 8.58 -5.44 -5.50
N LEU A 462 7.50 -4.71 -5.75
CA LEU A 462 7.51 -3.26 -5.71
C LEU A 462 7.60 -2.75 -4.27
N MET A 463 8.27 -1.62 -4.09
CA MET A 463 8.49 -0.99 -2.80
C MET A 463 7.87 0.42 -2.80
N PRO A 464 7.62 1.01 -1.61
CA PRO A 464 7.13 2.37 -1.52
C PRO A 464 8.07 3.31 -2.28
N PRO A 465 7.55 4.13 -3.19
CA PRO A 465 8.39 5.08 -3.89
C PRO A 465 8.81 6.21 -2.96
N THR A 466 9.99 6.76 -3.21
CA THR A 466 10.38 8.10 -2.71
C THR A 466 10.01 9.14 -3.77
N GLN A 467 10.28 10.44 -3.53
CA GLN A 467 9.75 11.52 -4.38
C GLN A 467 9.98 11.32 -5.89
N ASN A 468 11.09 10.70 -6.30
CA ASN A 468 11.45 10.55 -7.71
C ASN A 468 11.95 9.16 -8.09
N ILE A 469 11.82 8.18 -7.19
CA ILE A 469 12.37 6.84 -7.39
C ILE A 469 11.33 5.80 -6.98
N LEU A 470 11.00 4.91 -7.91
CA LEU A 470 10.31 3.66 -7.60
C LEU A 470 11.35 2.56 -7.40
N TYR A 471 11.31 1.90 -6.25
CA TYR A 471 12.19 0.77 -5.96
C TYR A 471 11.45 -0.54 -6.19
N PHE A 472 12.19 -1.56 -6.63
CA PHE A 472 11.64 -2.91 -6.77
C PHE A 472 12.73 -3.95 -6.65
N LYS A 473 12.33 -5.16 -6.28
CA LYS A 473 13.18 -6.33 -6.22
C LYS A 473 12.99 -7.20 -7.46
N LEU A 474 14.10 -7.67 -8.03
CA LEU A 474 14.16 -8.65 -9.12
C LEU A 474 15.33 -9.61 -8.83
N ASP A 475 15.13 -10.94 -8.90
CA ASP A 475 16.18 -11.94 -8.65
C ASP A 475 17.01 -11.71 -7.38
N ASN A 476 16.38 -11.27 -6.29
CA ASN A 476 17.04 -10.89 -5.03
C ASN A 476 17.85 -9.60 -5.03
N HIS A 477 17.93 -8.90 -6.15
CA HIS A 477 18.61 -7.62 -6.29
C HIS A 477 17.66 -6.44 -6.13
N LEU A 478 18.17 -5.36 -5.54
CA LEU A 478 17.44 -4.09 -5.45
C LEU A 478 17.65 -3.31 -6.73
N HIS A 479 16.56 -2.99 -7.40
CA HIS A 479 16.55 -2.12 -8.55
C HIS A 479 15.74 -0.88 -8.26
N MET A 480 15.98 0.13 -9.09
CA MET A 480 15.30 1.39 -8.98
C MET A 480 14.89 1.88 -10.38
N LEU A 481 13.86 2.71 -10.39
CA LEU A 481 13.29 3.34 -11.55
C LEU A 481 13.25 4.85 -11.31
N GLY A 482 14.06 5.60 -12.02
CA GLY A 482 14.09 7.06 -11.92
C GLY A 482 13.12 7.73 -12.89
N ILE A 483 12.54 8.85 -12.47
CA ILE A 483 11.88 9.78 -13.38
C ILE A 483 12.98 10.66 -14.02
N GLU A 484 13.53 10.22 -15.15
CA GLU A 484 14.32 11.11 -16.00
C GLU A 484 13.38 11.86 -16.94
N GLN A 485 13.31 13.18 -16.80
CA GLN A 485 12.62 14.04 -17.77
C GLN A 485 13.53 14.21 -18.99
N GLU A 486 13.28 13.43 -20.04
CA GLU A 486 13.92 13.63 -21.33
C GLU A 486 13.11 14.62 -22.16
N ILE A 487 13.76 15.71 -22.58
CA ILE A 487 13.18 16.63 -23.56
C ILE A 487 13.59 16.14 -24.94
N THR A 488 12.63 15.63 -25.70
CA THR A 488 12.84 15.23 -27.09
C THR A 488 12.33 16.31 -28.04
N PHE A 489 13.00 16.42 -29.19
CA PHE A 489 12.72 17.42 -30.23
C PHE A 489 12.38 16.69 -31.52
N SER A 490 11.25 17.05 -32.14
CA SER A 490 10.85 16.55 -33.47
C SER A 490 10.33 17.66 -34.36
#